data_AF-A0A838SST3-F1
#
_entry.id   AF-A0A838SST3-F1
#
_cell.length_a   1.000
_cell.length_b   1.000
_cell.length_c   1.000
_cell.angle_alpha   90.00
_cell.angle_beta   90.00
_cell.angle_gamma   90.00
#
_symmetry.space_group_name_H-M   'P 1'
#
loop_
_entity.id
_entity.type
_entity.pdbx_description
1 polymer ?
#
loop_
_entity_poly.entity_id
_entity_poly.type
_entity_poly.pdbx_seq_one_letter_code
_entity_poly.pdbx_strand_id
1 'polypeptide(L)'
;MRRAAVLGKPIRHSLSPLLHRTAYAALGLDWRYDAVECDESALADVLAGLDDSWVGLSLTMPLKEAVLPLLDEVAPEADVLSAVNTVLLREGRRYGLNTDVDGLAAALREAGAVPPAGGGTAVVLGAG
;
A
#
# COMPACT_ATOMS: atom_id res chain seq x y z
N MET A 1 19.76 1.86 8.91
CA MET A 1 18.59 1.01 9.20
C MET A 1 17.49 1.39 8.22
N ARG A 2 16.85 0.42 7.54
CA ARG A 2 15.83 0.71 6.52
C ARG A 2 14.47 0.99 7.16
N ARG A 3 13.68 1.88 6.57
CA ARG A 3 12.41 2.38 7.11
C ARG A 3 11.28 2.24 6.10
N ALA A 4 10.15 1.76 6.59
CA ALA A 4 8.86 1.83 5.92
C ALA A 4 7.80 2.33 6.90
N ALA A 5 6.65 2.75 6.39
CA ALA A 5 5.51 3.12 7.24
C ALA A 5 4.19 2.95 6.50
N VAL A 6 3.09 2.91 7.26
CA VAL A 6 1.75 3.14 6.75
C VAL A 6 1.33 4.57 7.07
N LEU A 7 0.83 5.29 6.06
CA LEU A 7 0.30 6.65 6.18
C LEU A 7 -1.22 6.63 6.02
N GLY A 8 -1.92 7.45 6.83
CA GLY A 8 -3.34 7.70 6.69
C GLY A 8 -3.92 8.49 7.86
N LYS A 9 -5.22 8.77 7.83
CA LYS A 9 -5.91 9.48 8.92
C LYS A 9 -7.39 9.09 8.97
N PRO A 10 -7.86 8.43 10.05
CA PRO A 10 -7.12 7.98 11.23
C PRO A 10 -6.25 6.74 10.95
N ILE A 11 -5.08 6.63 11.58
CA ILE A 11 -4.13 5.50 11.35
C ILE A 11 -3.91 4.59 12.56
N ARG A 12 -4.31 5.02 13.77
CA ARG A 12 -3.97 4.37 15.04
C ARG A 12 -4.40 2.89 15.13
N HIS A 13 -5.43 2.51 14.40
CA HIS A 13 -5.98 1.15 14.39
C HIS A 13 -5.37 0.24 13.32
N SER A 14 -4.38 0.73 12.55
CA SER A 14 -3.75 -0.08 11.51
C SER A 14 -3.02 -1.28 12.11
N LEU A 15 -3.28 -2.46 11.55
CA LEU A 15 -2.56 -3.70 11.85
C LEU A 15 -1.30 -3.87 11.00
N SER A 16 -1.07 -3.02 9.99
CA SER A 16 0.10 -3.09 9.11
C SER A 16 1.43 -3.09 9.88
N PRO A 17 1.63 -2.26 10.93
CA PRO A 17 2.87 -2.33 11.71
C PRO A 17 3.09 -3.69 12.38
N LEU A 18 2.04 -4.32 12.92
CA LEU A 18 2.16 -5.65 13.52
C LEU A 18 2.53 -6.68 12.45
N LEU A 19 1.81 -6.67 11.33
CA LEU A 19 2.04 -7.59 10.21
C LEU A 19 3.49 -7.48 9.68
N HIS A 20 3.92 -6.28 9.31
CA HIS A 20 5.24 -6.06 8.71
C HIS A 20 6.38 -6.32 9.68
N ARG A 21 6.28 -5.85 10.94
CA ARG A 21 7.34 -6.13 11.94
C ARG A 21 7.47 -7.63 12.22
N THR A 22 6.36 -8.36 12.24
CA THR A 22 6.37 -9.83 12.41
C THR A 22 7.06 -10.50 11.22
N ALA A 23 6.73 -10.11 9.99
CA ALA A 23 7.37 -10.62 8.79
C ALA A 23 8.87 -10.28 8.76
N TYR A 24 9.25 -9.04 9.11
CA TYR A 24 10.66 -8.62 9.15
C TYR A 24 11.46 -9.41 10.17
N ALA A 25 10.92 -9.64 11.37
CA ALA A 25 11.55 -10.49 12.38
C ALA A 25 11.74 -11.93 11.89
N ALA A 26 10.73 -12.52 11.26
CA ALA A 26 10.80 -13.87 10.70
C ALA A 26 11.84 -14.00 9.57
N LEU A 27 12.05 -12.92 8.81
CA LEU A 27 13.01 -12.86 7.71
C LEU A 27 14.42 -12.40 8.14
N GLY A 28 14.65 -12.08 9.41
CA GLY A 28 15.92 -11.56 9.90
C GLY A 28 16.27 -10.15 9.39
N LEU A 29 15.26 -9.35 9.03
CA LEU A 29 15.42 -7.99 8.52
C LEU A 29 15.42 -6.95 9.65
N ASP A 30 16.51 -6.21 9.79
CA ASP A 30 16.62 -5.07 10.73
C ASP A 30 15.99 -3.79 10.14
N TRP A 31 14.67 -3.82 10.01
CA TRP A 31 13.87 -2.76 9.38
C TRP A 31 12.81 -2.23 10.34
N ARG A 32 12.48 -0.94 10.20
CA ARG A 32 11.37 -0.30 10.93
C ARG A 32 10.13 -0.25 10.04
N TYR A 33 8.98 -0.50 10.64
CA TYR A 33 7.67 -0.23 10.04
C TYR A 33 6.80 0.52 11.03
N ASP A 34 6.44 1.77 10.75
CA ASP A 34 5.66 2.61 11.66
C ASP A 34 4.27 2.97 11.11
N ALA A 35 3.38 3.46 11.97
CA ALA A 35 2.13 4.09 11.55
C ALA A 35 2.25 5.59 11.77
N VAL A 36 2.00 6.38 10.72
CA VAL A 36 2.16 7.83 10.76
C VAL A 36 0.85 8.48 10.34
N GLU A 37 0.35 9.37 11.19
CA GLU A 37 -0.87 10.09 10.89
C GLU A 37 -0.58 11.14 9.82
N CYS A 38 -1.30 11.06 8.70
CA CYS A 38 -1.09 11.90 7.54
C CYS A 38 -2.43 12.03 6.79
N ASP A 39 -2.85 13.26 6.54
CA ASP A 39 -3.93 13.55 5.58
C ASP A 39 -3.34 14.05 4.26
N GLU A 40 -4.23 14.32 3.30
CA GLU A 40 -3.86 14.71 1.95
C GLU A 40 -3.02 16.00 1.93
N SER A 41 -3.30 16.93 2.84
CA SER A 41 -2.61 18.22 2.91
C SER A 41 -1.15 18.09 3.36
N ALA A 42 -0.84 17.10 4.18
CA ALA A 42 0.51 16.84 4.69
C ALA A 42 1.32 15.91 3.78
N LEU A 43 0.67 15.18 2.85
CA LEU A 43 1.30 14.09 2.11
C LEU A 43 2.51 14.55 1.30
N ALA A 44 2.41 15.68 0.61
CA ALA A 44 3.50 16.21 -0.21
C ALA A 44 4.74 16.53 0.63
N ASP A 45 4.56 17.14 1.80
CA ASP A 45 5.65 17.48 2.73
C ASP A 45 6.29 16.22 3.32
N VAL A 46 5.49 15.21 3.67
CA VAL A 46 6.01 13.92 4.14
C VAL A 46 6.88 13.26 3.07
N LEU A 47 6.41 13.22 1.82
CA LEU A 47 7.17 12.64 0.70
C LEU A 47 8.45 13.42 0.38
N ALA A 48 8.44 14.73 0.54
CA ALA A 48 9.61 15.59 0.34
C ALA A 48 10.68 15.40 1.43
N GLY A 49 10.28 15.02 2.64
CA GLY A 49 11.17 14.81 3.79
C GLY A 49 11.82 13.42 3.88
N LEU A 50 11.56 12.52 2.92
CA LEU A 50 12.14 11.17 2.94
C LEU A 50 13.59 11.19 2.46
N ASP A 51 14.48 10.60 3.27
CA ASP A 51 15.88 10.35 2.92
C ASP A 51 16.09 8.92 2.37
N ASP A 52 17.33 8.58 2.01
CA ASP A 52 17.72 7.27 1.47
C ASP A 52 17.53 6.10 2.45
N SER A 53 17.17 6.36 3.71
CA SER A 53 16.84 5.29 4.66
C SER A 53 15.44 4.70 4.41
N TRP A 54 14.58 5.42 3.69
CA TRP A 54 13.21 4.99 3.39
C TRP A 54 13.17 4.09 2.15
N VAL A 55 12.42 2.99 2.25
CA VAL A 55 12.30 1.99 1.19
C VAL A 55 10.91 1.94 0.57
N GLY A 56 9.92 2.50 1.26
CA GLY A 56 8.55 2.58 0.77
C GLY A 56 7.54 2.95 1.84
N LEU A 57 6.33 3.24 1.39
CA LEU A 57 5.20 3.63 2.21
C LEU A 57 3.97 2.84 1.77
N SER A 58 3.19 2.33 2.71
CA SER A 58 1.82 1.92 2.46
C SER A 58 0.89 3.11 2.68
N LEU A 59 -0.14 3.22 1.86
CA LEU A 59 -1.13 4.28 1.93
C LEU A 59 -2.50 3.69 2.18
N THR A 60 -3.18 4.23 3.18
CA THR A 60 -4.60 3.98 3.41
C THR A 60 -5.40 5.26 3.24
N MET A 61 -6.71 5.19 3.40
CA MET A 61 -7.60 6.34 3.33
C MET A 61 -7.07 7.50 4.20
N PRO A 62 -7.10 8.76 3.71
CA PRO A 62 -7.62 9.22 2.41
C PRO A 62 -6.58 9.26 1.27
N LEU A 63 -5.40 8.64 1.43
CA LEU A 63 -4.22 9.00 0.64
C LEU A 63 -4.06 8.27 -0.70
N LYS A 64 -4.90 7.26 -0.98
CA LYS A 64 -4.69 6.36 -2.14
C LYS A 64 -4.82 7.08 -3.49
N GLU A 65 -5.70 8.07 -3.57
CA GLU A 65 -5.88 8.92 -4.76
C GLU A 65 -4.95 10.15 -4.69
N ALA A 66 -4.85 10.77 -3.51
CA ALA A 66 -4.07 12.00 -3.29
C ALA A 66 -2.58 11.87 -3.61
N VAL A 67 -2.02 10.66 -3.58
CA VAL A 67 -0.62 10.43 -3.92
C VAL A 67 -0.34 10.49 -5.42
N LEU A 68 -1.30 10.19 -6.29
CA LEU A 68 -1.09 10.06 -7.74
C LEU A 68 -0.30 11.22 -8.36
N PRO A 69 -0.63 12.50 -8.11
CA PRO A 69 0.12 13.62 -8.68
C PRO A 69 1.53 13.81 -8.11
N LEU A 70 1.92 13.03 -7.08
CA LEU A 70 3.19 13.13 -6.36
C LEU A 70 4.17 12.01 -6.72
N LEU A 71 3.78 11.12 -7.64
CA LEU A 71 4.55 9.96 -8.07
C LEU A 71 5.28 10.24 -9.39
N ASP A 72 6.47 9.64 -9.54
CA ASP A 72 7.23 9.70 -10.79
C ASP A 72 6.77 8.65 -11.80
N GLU A 73 6.13 7.58 -11.31
CA GLU A 73 5.67 6.45 -12.10
C GLU A 73 4.55 5.71 -11.36
N VAL A 74 3.58 5.18 -12.11
CA VAL A 74 2.47 4.39 -11.58
C VAL A 74 2.38 3.10 -12.39
N ALA A 75 2.28 1.96 -11.72
CA ALA A 75 2.08 0.69 -12.41
C ALA A 75 0.73 0.68 -13.14
N PRO A 76 0.62 0.06 -14.33
CA PRO A 76 -0.58 0.09 -15.15
C PRO A 76 -1.87 -0.31 -14.40
N GLU A 77 -1.77 -1.30 -13.51
CA GLU A 77 -2.90 -1.78 -12.71
C GLU A 77 -3.40 -0.72 -11.72
N ALA A 78 -2.48 0.04 -11.12
CA ALA A 78 -2.82 1.11 -10.20
C ALA A 78 -3.37 2.36 -10.91
N ASP A 79 -2.92 2.60 -12.15
CA ASP A 79 -3.41 3.68 -13.02
C ASP A 79 -4.88 3.45 -13.42
N VAL A 80 -5.23 2.21 -13.80
CA VAL A 80 -6.63 1.84 -14.12
C VAL A 80 -7.58 2.05 -12.93
N LEU A 81 -7.10 1.82 -11.71
CA LEU A 81 -7.90 1.95 -10.49
C LEU A 81 -7.93 3.38 -9.95
N SER A 82 -7.11 4.29 -10.49
CA SER A 82 -6.85 5.62 -9.91
C SER A 82 -6.51 5.55 -8.42
N ALA A 83 -5.85 4.50 -7.96
CA ALA A 83 -5.60 4.28 -6.54
C ALA A 83 -4.28 3.55 -6.29
N VAL A 84 -3.41 4.16 -5.50
CA VAL A 84 -2.11 3.62 -5.09
C VAL A 84 -2.12 3.37 -3.59
N ASN A 85 -1.95 2.11 -3.18
CA ASN A 85 -1.84 1.74 -1.76
C ASN A 85 -0.39 1.52 -1.31
N THR A 86 0.57 1.55 -2.25
CA THR A 86 1.98 1.25 -1.99
C THR A 86 2.88 2.16 -2.83
N VAL A 87 3.77 2.89 -2.18
CA VAL A 87 4.83 3.70 -2.82
C VAL A 87 6.16 3.03 -2.57
N LEU A 88 6.89 2.70 -3.63
CA LEU A 88 8.27 2.22 -3.55
C LEU A 88 9.23 3.36 -3.81
N LEU A 89 10.28 3.44 -3.00
CA LEU A 89 11.35 4.42 -3.14
C LEU A 89 12.58 3.70 -3.68
N ARG A 90 12.95 3.98 -4.93
CA ARG A 90 14.08 3.34 -5.60
C ARG A 90 14.76 4.36 -6.50
N GLU A 91 16.10 4.42 -6.43
CA GLU A 91 16.90 5.26 -7.33
C GLU A 91 16.48 6.74 -7.35
N GLY A 92 16.04 7.26 -6.18
CA GLY A 92 15.56 8.64 -6.05
C GLY A 92 14.17 8.91 -6.64
N ARG A 93 13.46 7.88 -7.11
CA ARG A 93 12.12 7.98 -7.69
C ARG A 93 11.05 7.27 -6.83
N ARG A 94 9.81 7.72 -6.99
CA ARG A 94 8.60 7.26 -6.31
C ARG A 94 7.73 6.49 -7.28
N TYR A 95 7.59 5.19 -7.05
CA TYR A 95 6.82 4.28 -7.89
C TYR A 95 5.53 3.85 -7.17
N GLY A 96 4.37 4.11 -7.76
CA GLY A 96 3.07 3.73 -7.23
C GLY A 96 2.64 2.33 -7.67
N LEU A 97 2.16 1.55 -6.71
CA LEU A 97 1.58 0.22 -6.90
C LEU A 97 0.24 0.13 -6.17
N ASN A 98 -0.61 -0.77 -6.66
CA ASN A 98 -1.80 -1.23 -5.95
C ASN A 98 -1.70 -2.73 -5.70
N THR A 99 -1.62 -3.13 -4.42
CA THR A 99 -1.48 -4.53 -4.01
C THR A 99 -2.78 -5.14 -3.49
N ASP A 100 -3.87 -4.35 -3.41
CA ASP A 100 -5.15 -4.83 -2.85
C ASP A 100 -5.85 -5.81 -3.81
N VAL A 101 -5.75 -5.60 -5.12
CA VAL A 101 -6.35 -6.49 -6.13
C VAL A 101 -5.72 -7.88 -6.05
N ASP A 102 -4.40 -7.95 -6.06
CA ASP A 102 -3.67 -9.21 -5.94
C ASP A 102 -3.92 -9.87 -4.59
N GLY A 103 -3.94 -9.08 -3.51
CA GLY A 103 -4.25 -9.57 -2.16
C GLY A 103 -5.64 -10.18 -2.07
N LEU A 104 -6.67 -9.52 -2.61
CA LEU A 104 -8.04 -10.04 -2.64
C LEU A 104 -8.13 -11.30 -3.50
N ALA A 105 -7.52 -11.30 -4.68
CA ALA A 105 -7.51 -12.46 -5.56
C ALA A 105 -6.82 -13.67 -4.92
N ALA A 106 -5.71 -13.47 -4.20
CA ALA A 106 -5.05 -14.51 -3.44
C ALA A 106 -5.94 -15.05 -2.31
N ALA A 107 -6.52 -14.17 -1.50
CA ALA A 107 -7.40 -14.56 -0.39
C ALA A 107 -8.63 -15.37 -0.85
N LEU A 108 -9.24 -14.99 -1.98
CA LEU A 108 -10.36 -15.75 -2.57
C LEU A 108 -9.93 -17.15 -3.01
N ARG A 109 -8.76 -17.28 -3.65
CA ARG A 109 -8.22 -18.59 -4.05
C ARG A 109 -7.92 -19.47 -2.84
N GLU A 110 -7.29 -18.91 -1.82
CA GLU A 110 -6.96 -19.63 -0.57
C GLU A 110 -8.23 -20.09 0.17
N ALA A 111 -9.30 -19.30 0.12
CA ALA A 111 -10.60 -19.68 0.66
C ALA A 111 -11.35 -20.73 -0.18
N GLY A 112 -10.80 -21.16 -1.32
CA GLY A 112 -11.47 -22.06 -2.27
C GLY A 112 -12.61 -21.40 -3.04
N ALA A 113 -12.75 -20.08 -2.99
CA ALA A 113 -13.74 -19.30 -3.69
C ALA A 113 -13.33 -19.03 -5.15
N VAL A 114 -12.96 -20.10 -5.86
CA VAL A 114 -12.56 -20.05 -7.28
C VAL A 114 -13.78 -20.41 -8.12
N PRO A 115 -14.13 -19.62 -9.16
CA PRO A 115 -15.26 -19.95 -10.02
C PRO A 115 -15.04 -21.30 -10.73
N PRO A 116 -16.12 -22.08 -10.96
CA PRO A 116 -16.03 -23.33 -11.70
C PRO A 116 -15.59 -23.09 -13.16
N ALA A 117 -15.14 -24.16 -13.82
CA ALA A 117 -14.81 -24.10 -15.25
C ALA A 117 -16.04 -23.65 -16.05
N GLY A 118 -15.92 -22.50 -16.74
CA GLY A 118 -17.02 -21.82 -17.43
C GLY A 118 -17.43 -20.48 -16.80
N GLY A 119 -16.84 -20.11 -15.65
CA GLY A 119 -17.09 -18.84 -14.97
C GLY A 119 -18.10 -18.96 -13.83
N GLY A 120 -18.31 -17.86 -13.12
CA GLY A 120 -19.27 -17.76 -12.02
C GLY A 120 -19.79 -16.34 -11.89
N THR A 121 -20.85 -16.15 -11.11
CA THR A 121 -21.39 -14.82 -10.80
C THR A 121 -20.87 -14.37 -9.44
N ALA A 122 -20.43 -13.12 -9.36
CA ALA A 122 -20.06 -12.46 -8.11
C ALA A 122 -20.90 -11.19 -7.95
N VAL A 123 -21.17 -10.82 -6.69
CA VAL A 123 -21.82 -9.56 -6.33
C VAL A 123 -20.83 -8.75 -5.51
N VAL A 124 -20.57 -7.51 -5.93
CA VAL A 124 -19.75 -6.54 -5.20
C VAL A 124 -20.70 -5.57 -4.50
N LEU A 125 -20.57 -5.45 -3.17
CA LEU A 125 -21.35 -4.51 -2.36
C LEU A 125 -20.46 -3.35 -1.94
N GLY A 126 -20.57 -2.23 -2.63
CA GLY A 126 -19.72 -1.04 -2.44
C GLY A 126 -19.06 -0.58 -3.75
N ALA A 127 -18.60 0.66 -3.77
CA ALA A 127 -17.97 1.30 -4.93
C ALA A 127 -16.91 2.35 -4.52
N GLY A 128 -16.27 2.14 -3.36
CA GLY A 128 -15.21 2.99 -2.86
C GLY A 128 -13.83 2.39 -3.07
#